data_AF-A0A1H7PKE8-F1
#
_entry.id   AF-A0A1H7PKE8-F1
#
_cell.length_a   1.000
_cell.length_b   1.000
_cell.length_c   1.000
_cell.angle_alpha   90.00
_cell.angle_beta   90.00
_cell.angle_gamma   90.00
#
_symmetry.space_group_name_H-M   'P 1'
#
loop_
_entity.id
_entity.type
_entity.pdbx_description
1 polymer ?
#
loop_
_entity_poly.entity_id
_entity_poly.type
_entity_poly.pdbx_seq_one_letter_code
_entity_poly.pdbx_strand_id
1 'polypeptide(L)'
;MTGLIIEYEGVRIEMYMEYLSFIKQRLENAGCTDTDSLSELRALLLDTATFLTCQYRACLATKGDRTKSQKLLHAFQNIKEYYHILTNARANDVSLLKQVRSLFINDLDDLQNHAKSNVYIMQQPRSLSVAR
;
A
#
# COMPACT_ATOMS: atom_id res chain seq x y z
N MET A 1 -7.62 -2.65 -25.60
CA MET A 1 -6.71 -2.18 -24.53
C MET A 1 -6.54 -0.69 -24.72
N THR A 2 -7.17 0.11 -23.88
CA THR A 2 -7.15 1.58 -24.00
C THR A 2 -6.93 2.13 -22.61
N GLY A 3 -5.67 2.41 -22.29
CA GLY A 3 -5.29 3.21 -21.13
C GLY A 3 -5.42 4.69 -21.47
N LEU A 4 -6.07 5.45 -20.58
CA LEU A 4 -6.23 6.90 -20.73
C LEU A 4 -4.96 7.58 -20.20
N ILE A 5 -4.28 8.33 -21.06
CA ILE A 5 -3.07 9.11 -20.74
C ILE A 5 -3.53 10.49 -20.26
N ILE A 6 -3.08 10.91 -19.07
CA ILE A 6 -3.17 12.31 -18.64
C ILE A 6 -1.77 12.78 -18.26
N GLU A 7 -1.27 13.75 -19.01
CA GLU A 7 0.00 14.45 -18.77
C GLU A 7 -0.23 15.63 -17.81
N TYR A 8 0.64 15.74 -16.81
CA TYR A 8 0.89 17.00 -16.11
C TYR A 8 2.39 17.07 -15.87
N GLU A 9 3.08 18.01 -16.51
CA GLU A 9 4.54 18.20 -16.46
C GLU A 9 5.39 16.99 -16.91
N GLY A 10 4.90 16.19 -17.88
CA GLY A 10 5.72 15.20 -18.59
C GLY A 10 6.13 13.94 -17.80
N VAL A 11 5.56 13.68 -16.62
CA VAL A 11 5.84 12.47 -15.84
C VAL A 11 4.58 11.61 -15.71
N ARG A 12 4.63 10.42 -16.32
CA ARG A 12 3.52 9.48 -16.57
C ARG A 12 2.83 8.95 -15.31
N ILE A 13 1.50 9.01 -15.31
CA ILE A 13 0.59 8.35 -14.36
C ILE A 13 0.58 6.81 -14.50
N GLU A 14 1.21 6.24 -15.54
CA GLU A 14 1.39 4.79 -15.71
C GLU A 14 2.29 4.17 -14.61
N MET A 15 3.19 4.96 -14.02
CA MET A 15 4.06 4.52 -12.93
C MET A 15 3.30 4.11 -11.67
N TYR A 16 2.10 4.65 -11.43
CA TYR A 16 1.34 4.40 -10.21
C TYR A 16 0.86 2.95 -10.11
N MET A 17 0.33 2.43 -11.21
CA MET A 17 -0.25 1.08 -11.27
C MET A 17 0.81 0.00 -11.41
N GLU A 18 1.87 0.27 -12.18
CA GLU A 18 2.99 -0.63 -12.37
C GLU A 18 3.74 -0.85 -11.04
N TYR A 19 3.97 0.21 -10.28
CA TYR A 19 4.65 0.12 -9.00
C TYR A 19 3.83 -0.63 -7.93
N LEU A 20 2.53 -0.36 -7.82
CA LEU A 20 1.66 -1.12 -6.92
C LEU A 20 1.60 -2.60 -7.32
N SER A 21 1.58 -2.90 -8.62
CA SER A 21 1.59 -4.29 -9.12
C SER A 21 2.92 -4.98 -8.81
N PHE A 22 4.04 -4.28 -8.96
CA PHE A 22 5.37 -4.78 -8.62
C PHE A 22 5.48 -5.12 -7.13
N ILE A 23 5.06 -4.22 -6.23
CA ILE A 23 5.07 -4.49 -4.79
C ILE A 23 4.17 -5.68 -4.46
N LYS A 24 2.95 -5.71 -5.03
CA LYS A 24 2.02 -6.82 -4.81
C LYS A 24 2.63 -8.16 -5.22
N GLN A 25 3.21 -8.24 -6.41
CA GLN A 25 3.88 -9.45 -6.89
C GLN A 25 5.03 -9.87 -5.97
N ARG A 26 5.81 -8.91 -5.45
CA ARG A 26 6.86 -9.21 -4.46
C ARG A 26 6.28 -9.76 -3.16
N LEU A 27 5.18 -9.19 -2.66
CA LEU A 27 4.51 -9.69 -1.45
C LEU A 27 3.95 -11.10 -1.66
N GLU A 28 3.30 -11.37 -2.79
CA GLU A 28 2.74 -12.69 -3.10
C GLU A 28 3.82 -13.77 -3.17
N ASN A 29 5.02 -13.42 -3.63
CA ASN A 29 6.16 -14.31 -3.72
C ASN A 29 6.99 -14.42 -2.43
N ALA A 30 6.78 -13.53 -1.45
CA ALA A 30 7.53 -13.56 -0.19
C ALA A 30 7.08 -14.76 0.67
N GLY A 31 8.01 -15.65 1.03
CA GLY A 31 7.71 -16.94 1.68
C GLY A 31 7.06 -16.87 3.07
N CYS A 32 7.20 -15.76 3.80
CA CYS A 32 6.72 -15.61 5.19
C CYS A 32 7.11 -16.82 6.07
N THR A 33 8.38 -17.20 6.07
CA THR A 33 8.90 -18.39 6.76
C THR A 33 9.81 -18.07 7.94
N ASP A 34 10.40 -16.88 8.01
CA ASP A 34 11.57 -16.59 8.83
C ASP A 34 11.81 -15.08 9.05
N THR A 35 12.93 -14.77 9.72
CA THR A 35 13.44 -13.41 9.98
C THR A 35 13.70 -12.61 8.70
N ASP A 36 14.12 -13.27 7.62
CA ASP A 36 14.37 -12.61 6.35
C ASP A 36 13.05 -12.11 5.76
N SER A 37 11.99 -12.90 5.91
CA SER A 37 10.62 -12.52 5.54
C SER A 37 10.11 -11.31 6.33
N LEU A 38 10.44 -11.19 7.63
CA LEU A 38 10.09 -10.01 8.44
C LEU A 38 10.82 -8.75 7.94
N SER A 39 12.10 -8.88 7.59
CA SER A 39 12.91 -7.77 7.08
C SER A 39 12.43 -7.31 5.70
N GLU A 40 12.11 -8.25 4.81
CA GLU A 40 11.56 -7.95 3.49
C GLU A 40 10.19 -7.27 3.59
N LEU A 41 9.29 -7.76 4.45
CA LEU A 41 7.99 -7.12 4.66
C LEU A 41 8.12 -5.68 5.18
N ARG A 42 9.05 -5.42 6.11
CA ARG A 42 9.33 -4.07 6.59
C ARG A 42 9.86 -3.16 5.47
N ALA A 43 10.75 -3.67 4.62
CA ALA A 43 11.28 -2.91 3.48
C ALA A 43 10.17 -2.54 2.49
N LEU A 44 9.32 -3.51 2.11
CA LEU A 44 8.19 -3.28 1.18
C LEU A 44 7.16 -2.28 1.74
N LEU A 45 6.92 -2.30 3.05
CA LEU A 45 6.07 -1.30 3.71
C LEU A 45 6.68 0.11 3.65
N LEU A 46 7.98 0.27 3.90
CA LEU A 46 8.67 1.56 3.82
C LEU A 46 8.70 2.12 2.39
N ASP A 47 8.97 1.26 1.42
CA ASP A 47 8.94 1.58 -0.01
C ASP A 47 7.55 2.10 -0.41
N THR A 48 6.49 1.39 0.02
CA THR A 48 5.11 1.81 -0.23
C THR A 48 4.76 3.11 0.48
N ALA A 49 5.18 3.29 1.73
CA ALA A 49 4.94 4.53 2.47
C ALA A 49 5.59 5.75 1.77
N THR A 50 6.81 5.58 1.26
CA THR A 50 7.54 6.59 0.50
C THR A 50 6.78 6.94 -0.77
N PHE A 51 6.36 5.93 -1.53
CA PHE A 51 5.57 6.11 -2.73
C PHE A 51 4.24 6.84 -2.47
N LEU A 52 3.47 6.40 -1.47
CA LEU A 52 2.20 7.04 -1.09
C LEU A 52 2.39 8.51 -0.71
N THR A 53 3.49 8.83 -0.02
CA THR A 53 3.84 10.22 0.34
C THR A 53 4.13 11.06 -0.90
N CYS A 54 4.92 10.53 -1.85
CA CYS A 54 5.20 11.21 -3.12
C CYS A 54 3.90 11.47 -3.91
N GLN A 55 3.03 10.47 -4.00
CA GLN A 55 1.75 10.58 -4.70
C GLN A 55 0.80 11.56 -4.03
N TYR A 56 0.75 11.57 -2.70
CA TYR A 56 -0.05 12.53 -1.93
C TYR A 56 0.43 13.97 -2.17
N ARG A 57 1.75 14.21 -2.15
CA ARG A 57 2.33 15.53 -2.44
C ARG A 57 2.03 15.99 -3.87
N ALA A 58 2.16 15.11 -4.86
CA ALA A 58 1.81 15.40 -6.24
C ALA A 58 0.31 15.74 -6.39
N CYS A 59 -0.55 15.03 -5.65
CA CYS A 59 -1.98 15.32 -5.60
C CYS A 59 -2.25 16.72 -5.01
N LEU A 60 -1.60 17.09 -3.91
CA LEU A 60 -1.76 18.42 -3.32
C LEU A 60 -1.28 19.55 -4.25
N ALA A 61 -0.17 19.35 -4.97
CA ALA A 61 0.41 20.36 -5.86
C ALA A 61 -0.50 20.75 -7.04
N THR A 62 -1.38 19.83 -7.47
CA THR A 62 -2.23 19.98 -8.66
C THR A 62 -3.64 20.49 -8.36
N LYS A 63 -3.89 21.11 -7.18
CA LYS A 63 -5.24 21.38 -6.63
C LYS A 63 -6.10 20.09 -6.58
N GLY A 64 -5.44 18.96 -6.30
CA GLY A 64 -5.93 17.63 -6.65
C GLY A 64 -7.17 17.16 -5.92
N ASP A 65 -7.67 16.02 -6.40
CA ASP A 65 -8.86 15.35 -5.90
C ASP A 65 -8.73 15.05 -4.40
N ARG A 66 -9.63 15.65 -3.61
CA ARG A 66 -9.69 15.49 -2.16
C ARG A 66 -9.89 14.04 -1.77
N THR A 67 -10.65 13.28 -2.55
CA THR A 67 -10.93 11.87 -2.27
C THR A 67 -9.72 11.00 -2.57
N LYS A 68 -9.01 11.27 -3.67
CA LYS A 68 -7.73 10.62 -3.96
C LYS A 68 -6.71 10.89 -2.86
N SER A 69 -6.60 12.14 -2.42
CA SER A 69 -5.73 12.55 -1.31
C SER A 69 -6.09 11.81 -0.01
N GLN A 70 -7.38 11.69 0.29
CA GLN A 70 -7.85 11.01 1.50
C GLN A 70 -7.59 9.50 1.46
N LYS A 71 -7.75 8.85 0.29
CA LYS A 71 -7.42 7.43 0.09
C LYS A 71 -5.91 7.16 0.22
N LEU A 72 -5.07 8.01 -0.36
CA LEU A 72 -3.61 7.91 -0.22
C LEU A 72 -3.18 8.06 1.25
N LEU A 73 -3.78 9.01 1.97
CA LEU A 73 -3.52 9.22 3.39
C LEU A 73 -3.98 8.02 4.24
N HIS A 74 -5.16 7.48 3.95
CA HIS A 74 -5.71 6.32 4.65
C HIS A 74 -4.83 5.07 4.45
N ALA A 75 -4.43 4.78 3.20
CA ALA A 75 -3.50 3.69 2.94
C ALA A 75 -2.15 3.92 3.64
N PHE A 76 -1.63 5.14 3.66
CA PHE A 76 -0.39 5.45 4.38
C PHE A 76 -0.51 5.17 5.89
N GLN A 77 -1.66 5.47 6.49
CA GLN A 77 -1.93 5.16 7.89
C GLN A 77 -1.92 3.65 8.14
N ASN A 78 -2.58 2.86 7.31
CA ASN A 78 -2.56 1.40 7.41
C ASN A 78 -1.14 0.84 7.29
N ILE A 79 -0.36 1.30 6.29
CA ILE A 79 1.05 0.90 6.13
C ILE A 79 1.88 1.20 7.37
N LYS A 80 1.66 2.36 8.01
CA LYS A 80 2.34 2.73 9.25
C LYS A 80 1.96 1.80 10.40
N GLU A 81 0.69 1.42 10.51
CA GLU A 81 0.20 0.47 11.51
C GLU A 81 0.83 -0.92 11.29
N TYR A 82 0.85 -1.41 10.04
CA TYR A 82 1.50 -2.68 9.69
C TYR A 82 2.98 -2.66 10.04
N TYR A 83 3.69 -1.57 9.74
CA TYR A 83 5.10 -1.43 10.09
C TYR A 83 5.33 -1.44 11.60
N HIS A 84 4.45 -0.78 12.37
CA HIS A 84 4.53 -0.78 13.82
C HIS A 84 4.28 -2.18 14.41
N ILE A 85 3.28 -2.89 13.91
CA ILE A 85 3.00 -4.29 14.29
C ILE A 85 4.24 -5.15 14.02
N LEU A 86 4.80 -5.06 12.81
CA LEU A 86 5.99 -5.84 12.46
C LEU A 86 7.22 -5.44 13.26
N THR A 87 7.37 -4.18 13.67
CA THR A 87 8.50 -3.73 14.51
C THR A 87 8.49 -4.42 15.88
N ASN A 88 7.30 -4.63 16.44
CA ASN A 88 7.12 -5.28 17.74
C ASN A 88 6.96 -6.81 17.65
N ALA A 89 6.87 -7.37 16.44
CA ALA A 89 6.74 -8.79 16.20
C ALA A 89 8.03 -9.55 16.51
N ARG A 90 7.90 -10.78 17.03
CA ARG A 90 9.00 -11.74 17.04
C ARG A 90 9.19 -12.29 15.62
N ALA A 91 10.45 -12.44 15.19
CA ALA A 91 10.79 -12.85 13.83
C ALA A 91 10.25 -14.23 13.42
N ASN A 92 9.92 -15.08 14.39
CA ASN A 92 9.37 -16.42 14.18
C ASN A 92 7.83 -16.49 14.27
N ASP A 93 7.14 -15.37 14.45
CA ASP A 93 5.67 -15.33 14.41
C ASP A 93 5.15 -15.33 12.96
N VAL A 94 5.27 -16.49 12.32
CA VAL A 94 4.86 -16.72 10.93
C VAL A 94 3.38 -16.37 10.70
N SER A 95 2.52 -16.58 11.70
CA SER A 95 1.10 -16.27 11.61
C SER A 95 0.87 -14.77 11.46
N LEU A 96 1.55 -13.97 12.29
CA LEU A 96 1.48 -12.51 12.22
C LEU A 96 2.04 -11.98 10.90
N LEU A 97 3.16 -12.53 10.41
CA LEU A 97 3.73 -12.14 9.11
C LEU A 97 2.74 -12.37 7.96
N LYS A 98 2.09 -13.55 7.93
CA LYS A 98 1.08 -13.88 6.92
C LYS A 98 -0.15 -12.98 7.02
N GLN A 99 -0.58 -12.63 8.23
CA GLN A 99 -1.71 -11.74 8.45
C GLN A 99 -1.41 -10.34 7.93
N VAL A 100 -0.27 -9.75 8.32
CA VAL A 100 0.14 -8.42 7.86
C VAL A 100 0.33 -8.41 6.34
N ARG A 101 0.98 -9.42 5.76
CA ARG A 101 1.11 -9.55 4.30
C ARG A 101 -0.26 -9.54 3.60
N SER A 102 -1.22 -10.30 4.12
CA SER A 102 -2.56 -10.40 3.50
C SER A 102 -3.31 -9.08 3.55
N LEU A 103 -3.23 -8.36 4.68
CA LEU A 103 -3.82 -7.03 4.82
C LEU A 103 -3.18 -6.03 3.87
N PHE A 104 -1.84 -6.06 3.78
CA PHE A 104 -1.09 -5.21 2.89
C PHE A 104 -1.45 -5.46 1.41
N ILE A 105 -1.57 -6.72 0.99
CA ILE A 105 -2.04 -7.06 -0.36
C ILE A 105 -3.45 -6.51 -0.63
N ASN A 106 -4.37 -6.66 0.32
CA ASN A 106 -5.74 -6.14 0.16
C ASN A 106 -5.77 -4.62 0.01
N ASP A 107 -4.95 -3.89 0.78
CA ASP A 107 -4.85 -2.43 0.66
C ASP A 107 -4.25 -2.01 -0.69
N LEU A 108 -3.27 -2.75 -1.22
CA LEU A 108 -2.74 -2.53 -2.56
C LEU A 108 -3.81 -2.76 -3.63
N ASP A 109 -4.62 -3.81 -3.49
CA ASP A 109 -5.75 -4.07 -4.38
C ASP A 109 -6.80 -2.97 -4.33
N ASP A 110 -7.13 -2.46 -3.14
CA ASP A 110 -8.05 -1.34 -2.97
C ASP A 110 -7.52 -0.07 -3.64
N LEU A 111 -6.21 0.22 -3.51
CA LEU A 111 -5.57 1.35 -4.19
C LEU A 111 -5.57 1.18 -5.72
N GLN A 112 -5.27 -0.02 -6.21
CA GLN A 112 -5.28 -0.33 -7.64
C GLN A 112 -6.69 -0.22 -8.22
N ASN A 113 -7.69 -0.74 -7.52
CA ASN A 113 -9.09 -0.66 -7.92
C ASN A 113 -9.57 0.78 -7.92
N HIS A 114 -9.16 1.59 -6.94
CA HIS A 114 -9.47 3.02 -6.92
C HIS A 114 -8.81 3.79 -8.07
N ALA A 115 -7.59 3.44 -8.46
CA ALA A 115 -6.95 4.05 -9.62
C ALA A 115 -7.55 3.61 -10.96
N LYS A 116 -8.15 2.41 -11.04
CA LYS A 116 -8.91 1.92 -12.20
C LYS A 116 -10.33 2.46 -12.26
N SER A 117 -10.94 2.69 -11.10
CA SER A 117 -12.34 3.05 -10.92
C SER A 117 -12.44 4.45 -10.33
N ASN A 118 -12.87 5.42 -11.14
CA ASN A 118 -13.42 6.68 -10.63
C ASN A 118 -14.77 6.48 -9.89
N VAL A 119 -15.09 5.28 -9.38
CA VAL A 119 -16.35 4.93 -8.70
C VAL A 119 -16.07 4.31 -7.32
N TYR A 120 -16.71 4.90 -6.30
CA TYR A 120 -16.35 4.84 -4.89
C TYR A 120 -17.09 3.77 -4.08
N ILE A 121 -16.36 3.01 -3.25
CA ILE A 121 -16.85 2.45 -1.98
C ILE A 121 -15.74 2.65 -0.92
N MET A 122 -16.08 3.30 0.19
CA MET A 122 -15.17 3.64 1.28
C MET A 122 -15.30 2.55 2.36
N GLN A 123 -14.30 1.68 2.54
CA GLN A 123 -14.22 0.81 3.71
C GLN A 123 -13.38 1.50 4.80
N GLN A 124 -13.89 1.48 6.04
CA GLN A 124 -13.21 2.04 7.20
C GLN A 124 -11.95 1.23 7.56
N PRO A 125 -10.93 1.85 8.20
CA PRO A 125 -9.75 1.15 8.68
C PRO A 125 -10.15 -0.02 9.58
N ARG A 126 -9.75 -1.24 9.20
CA ARG A 126 -9.97 -2.44 10.00
C ARG A 126 -8.95 -2.46 11.12
N SER A 127 -9.40 -2.14 12.34
CA SER A 127 -8.60 -2.27 13.55
C SER A 127 -8.32 -3.75 13.80
N LEU A 128 -7.04 -4.15 13.84
CA LEU A 128 -6.66 -5.48 14.27
C LEU A 128 -6.61 -5.50 15.79
N SER A 129 -7.52 -6.24 16.43
CA SER A 129 -7.43 -6.52 17.86
C SER A 129 -6.33 -7.57 18.10
N VAL A 130 -5.30 -7.20 18.84
CA VAL A 130 -4.32 -8.17 19.36
C VAL A 130 -5.00 -8.91 20.51
N ALA A 131 -5.33 -10.18 20.31
CA ALA A 131 -5.77 -11.05 21.40
C ALA A 131 -4.59 -11.27 22.36
N ARG A 132 -4.81 -10.97 23.65
CA ARG A 132 -3.87 -11.23 24.74
C ARG A 132 -4.03 -12.65 25.27
#